data_AF-A0A2U1NZI1-F1
#
_entry.id   AF-A0A2U1NZI1-F1
#
_cell.length_a   1.000
_cell.length_b   1.000
_cell.length_c   1.000
_cell.angle_alpha   90.00
_cell.angle_beta   90.00
_cell.angle_gamma   90.00
#
_symmetry.space_group_name_H-M   'P 1'
#
loop_
_entity.id
_entity.type
_entity.pdbx_description
1 polymer ?
#
loop_
_entity_poly.entity_id
_entity_poly.type
_entity_poly.pdbx_seq_one_letter_code
_entity_poly.pdbx_strand_id
1 'polypeptide(L)'
;MSSPHFSSADCYDILDSLIACNNVSCALLDERKKSFMQDLCHDVDDIEAHEEYSKPMVLIGIYIAIASLFCIVSMVADLFHGFQKRKIWFPCKFFSLNAASITVIAVAMKLPVDLSSPMPGALDQATKLGSMAFMCTLMANLMHSLASMDNKSLFANFIGLVILVITMIVNICIEINTGVIGHRDKSYLFAEVAYIYVAVMLLLLIILTSSVIAIPPLKQILEMKYRVLSKTTLNDQHTTLENLRQYVRKYWVMVETSSPQFVMAHNPLSFACGIIFVFTAVLNLYVLLTILGHSAYLDCDSDYEWSMLAIHITQFNGVVVRSITPLFRCDTVLSFKLFTKSDRNYLTNFKVEDY
;
A
#
# COMPACT_ATOMS: atom_id res chain seq x y z
N MET A 1 -9.10 -12.85 37.38
CA MET A 1 -9.72 -12.07 38.48
C MET A 1 -10.14 -10.77 37.86
N SER A 2 -11.43 -10.63 37.54
CA SER A 2 -11.99 -9.40 37.00
C SER A 2 -12.13 -8.43 38.16
N SER A 3 -11.40 -7.31 38.10
CA SER A 3 -11.60 -6.18 39.00
C SER A 3 -13.06 -5.72 38.89
N PRO A 4 -13.75 -5.38 40.00
CA PRO A 4 -15.09 -4.81 39.91
C PRO A 4 -15.00 -3.52 39.08
N HIS A 5 -15.71 -3.48 37.94
CA HIS A 5 -15.88 -2.25 37.16
C HIS A 5 -16.67 -1.27 38.03
N PHE A 6 -16.05 -0.15 38.38
CA PHE A 6 -16.66 0.93 39.14
C PHE A 6 -17.18 1.94 38.12
N SER A 7 -18.50 2.14 38.05
CA SER A 7 -19.12 2.99 37.03
C SER A 7 -19.29 4.44 37.49
N SER A 8 -19.47 5.38 36.56
CA SER A 8 -19.78 6.78 36.90
C SER A 8 -21.05 6.88 37.75
N ALA A 9 -22.04 6.01 37.46
CA ALA A 9 -23.26 5.88 38.27
C ALA A 9 -22.97 5.46 39.71
N ASP A 10 -22.05 4.51 39.93
CA ASP A 10 -21.64 4.10 41.28
C ASP A 10 -20.91 5.24 42.01
N CYS A 11 -20.15 6.07 41.27
CA CYS A 11 -19.48 7.25 41.80
C CYS A 11 -20.48 8.30 42.27
N TYR A 12 -21.48 8.63 41.45
CA TYR A 12 -22.53 9.57 41.80
C TYR A 12 -23.42 9.05 42.94
N ASP A 13 -23.72 7.75 42.99
CA ASP A 13 -24.47 7.15 44.10
C ASP A 13 -23.70 7.24 45.43
N ILE A 14 -22.37 7.08 45.41
CA ILE A 14 -21.51 7.28 46.59
C ILE A 14 -21.45 8.76 46.97
N LEU A 15 -21.35 9.66 46.01
CA LEU A 15 -21.35 11.11 46.24
C LEU A 15 -22.66 11.57 46.88
N ASP A 16 -23.80 11.14 46.36
CA ASP A 16 -25.13 11.45 46.90
C ASP A 16 -25.33 10.87 48.30
N SER A 17 -24.84 9.65 48.54
CA SER A 17 -24.86 9.03 49.87
C SER A 17 -24.01 9.80 50.89
N LEU A 18 -22.89 10.38 50.46
CA LEU A 18 -22.03 11.22 51.31
C LEU A 18 -22.66 12.59 51.59
N ILE A 19 -23.38 13.16 50.61
CA ILE A 19 -24.11 14.44 50.77
C ILE A 19 -25.31 14.26 51.72
N ALA A 20 -26.01 13.13 51.66
CA ALA A 20 -27.17 12.83 52.50
C ALA A 20 -26.80 12.42 53.94
N CYS A 21 -25.52 12.25 54.25
CA CYS A 21 -25.05 11.75 55.54
C CYS A 21 -25.11 12.81 56.66
N ASN A 22 -26.06 12.66 57.60
CA ASN A 22 -26.28 13.57 58.73
C ASN A 22 -25.44 13.29 60.00
N ASN A 23 -24.48 12.36 59.97
CA ASN A 23 -23.67 12.01 61.13
C ASN A 23 -22.43 12.91 61.30
N VAL A 24 -21.96 13.10 62.55
CA VAL A 24 -20.78 13.90 62.92
C VAL A 24 -19.49 13.46 62.18
N SER A 25 -19.42 12.20 61.75
CA SER A 25 -18.30 11.68 60.94
C SER A 25 -18.26 12.23 59.50
N CYS A 26 -19.41 12.60 58.93
CA CYS A 26 -19.52 13.19 57.59
C CYS A 26 -19.42 14.73 57.63
N ALA A 27 -19.64 15.35 58.80
CA ALA A 27 -19.43 16.79 59.01
C ALA A 27 -17.97 17.25 58.85
N LEU A 28 -17.01 16.30 58.76
CA LEU A 28 -15.59 16.54 58.46
C LEU A 28 -15.26 16.57 56.96
N LEU A 29 -16.23 16.30 56.08
CA LEU A 29 -16.09 16.53 54.64
C LEU A 29 -16.29 18.03 54.37
N ASP A 30 -15.17 18.75 54.43
CA ASP A 30 -15.05 20.13 53.96
C ASP A 30 -15.57 20.24 52.50
N GLU A 31 -16.15 21.39 52.14
CA GLU A 31 -16.73 21.64 50.81
C GLU A 31 -15.73 21.35 49.68
N ARG A 32 -14.43 21.55 49.95
CA ARG A 32 -13.32 21.23 49.03
C ARG A 32 -13.23 19.74 48.66
N LYS A 33 -13.56 18.83 49.59
CA LYS A 33 -13.51 17.39 49.33
C LYS A 33 -14.72 16.93 48.52
N LYS A 34 -15.87 17.58 48.71
CA LYS A 34 -17.07 17.31 47.90
C LYS A 34 -16.87 17.76 46.46
N SER A 35 -16.32 18.96 46.25
CA SER A 35 -15.99 19.44 44.89
C SER A 35 -14.99 18.52 44.20
N PHE A 36 -13.95 18.06 44.92
CA PHE A 36 -12.98 17.11 44.37
C PHE A 36 -13.60 15.76 43.98
N MET A 37 -14.51 15.22 44.79
CA MET A 37 -15.23 13.98 44.45
C MET A 37 -16.17 14.17 43.26
N GLN A 38 -16.80 15.35 43.15
CA GLN A 38 -17.66 15.68 42.02
C GLN A 38 -16.86 15.80 40.71
N ASP A 39 -15.69 16.45 40.76
CA ASP A 39 -14.76 16.51 39.62
C ASP A 39 -14.29 15.09 39.23
N LEU A 40 -13.97 14.24 40.22
CA LEU A 40 -13.59 12.84 39.95
C LEU A 40 -14.70 12.03 39.30
N CYS A 41 -15.96 12.18 39.74
CA CYS A 41 -17.09 11.48 39.12
C CYS A 41 -17.37 11.99 37.70
N HIS A 42 -17.19 13.29 37.46
CA HIS A 42 -17.27 13.87 36.11
C HIS A 42 -16.18 13.32 35.20
N ASP A 43 -14.94 13.21 35.69
CA ASP A 43 -13.83 12.62 34.93
C ASP A 43 -14.11 11.14 34.60
N VAL A 44 -14.69 10.37 35.54
CA VAL A 44 -15.08 8.96 35.29
C VAL A 44 -16.21 8.87 34.26
N ASP A 45 -17.19 9.77 34.32
CA ASP A 45 -18.29 9.83 33.35
C ASP A 45 -17.78 10.20 31.94
N ASP A 46 -16.86 11.16 31.86
CA ASP A 46 -16.20 11.53 30.61
C ASP A 46 -15.38 10.36 30.04
N ILE A 47 -14.69 9.57 30.89
CA ILE A 47 -13.96 8.36 30.47
C ILE A 47 -14.92 7.29 29.95
N GLU A 48 -16.01 7.00 30.67
CA GLU A 48 -17.01 6.00 30.24
C GLU A 48 -17.69 6.41 28.94
N ALA A 49 -18.05 7.69 28.81
CA ALA A 49 -18.58 8.24 27.58
C ALA A 49 -17.56 8.10 26.43
N HIS A 50 -16.29 8.45 26.67
CA HIS A 50 -15.23 8.32 25.67
C HIS A 50 -15.02 6.86 25.24
N GLU A 51 -15.02 5.90 26.16
CA GLU A 51 -14.96 4.46 25.85
C GLU A 51 -16.16 3.99 25.01
N GLU A 52 -17.36 4.52 25.27
CA GLU A 52 -18.53 4.19 24.47
C GLU A 52 -18.47 4.81 23.06
N TYR A 53 -17.93 6.03 22.94
CA TYR A 53 -17.70 6.71 21.67
C TYR A 53 -16.52 6.13 20.86
N SER A 54 -15.53 5.49 21.48
CA SER A 54 -14.37 4.91 20.80
C SER A 54 -14.63 3.51 20.23
N LYS A 55 -15.59 2.74 20.79
CA LYS A 55 -15.98 1.40 20.28
C LYS A 55 -16.16 1.31 18.75
N PRO A 56 -16.84 2.27 18.08
CA PRO A 56 -16.96 2.27 16.62
C PRO A 56 -15.61 2.43 15.90
N MET A 57 -14.64 3.16 16.47
CA MET A 57 -13.33 3.38 15.85
C MET A 57 -12.47 2.11 15.85
N VAL A 58 -12.47 1.33 16.93
CA VAL A 58 -11.83 0.01 16.97
C VAL A 58 -12.39 -0.92 15.89
N LEU A 59 -13.72 -0.92 15.72
CA LEU A 59 -14.40 -1.65 14.65
C LEU A 59 -13.95 -1.20 13.26
N ILE A 60 -13.88 0.12 13.02
CA ILE A 60 -13.35 0.69 11.77
C ILE A 60 -11.92 0.18 11.53
N GLY A 61 -11.07 0.13 12.55
CA GLY A 61 -9.71 -0.38 12.42
C GLY A 61 -9.65 -1.86 12.03
N ILE A 62 -10.54 -2.69 12.57
CA ILE A 62 -10.68 -4.10 12.16
C ILE A 62 -11.07 -4.20 10.68
N TYR A 63 -12.02 -3.38 10.21
CA TYR A 63 -12.38 -3.32 8.79
C TYR A 63 -11.20 -2.94 7.90
N ILE A 64 -10.37 -1.98 8.32
CA ILE A 64 -9.15 -1.57 7.60
C ILE A 64 -8.16 -2.74 7.52
N ALA A 65 -7.95 -3.47 8.61
CA ALA A 65 -7.05 -4.62 8.65
C ALA A 65 -7.56 -5.75 7.72
N ILE A 66 -8.84 -6.07 7.76
CA ILE A 66 -9.46 -7.08 6.87
C ILE A 66 -9.33 -6.69 5.39
N ALA A 67 -9.63 -5.42 5.05
CA ALA A 67 -9.49 -4.92 3.68
C ALA A 67 -8.03 -5.00 3.20
N SER A 68 -7.09 -4.65 4.09
CA SER A 68 -5.64 -4.75 3.82
C SER A 68 -5.22 -6.20 3.61
N LEU A 69 -5.71 -7.14 4.44
CA LEU A 69 -5.45 -8.57 4.30
C LEU A 69 -5.97 -9.11 2.97
N PHE A 70 -7.18 -8.72 2.56
CA PHE A 70 -7.75 -9.11 1.27
C PHE A 70 -6.87 -8.66 0.08
N CYS A 71 -6.37 -7.42 0.14
CA CYS A 71 -5.41 -6.90 -0.83
C CYS A 71 -4.13 -7.76 -0.87
N ILE A 72 -3.59 -8.12 0.30
CA ILE A 72 -2.36 -8.91 0.40
C ILE A 72 -2.54 -10.33 -0.13
N VAL A 73 -3.62 -11.02 0.26
CA VAL A 73 -3.93 -12.37 -0.23
C VAL A 73 -4.05 -12.36 -1.75
N SER A 74 -4.73 -11.35 -2.31
CA SER A 74 -4.86 -11.20 -3.76
C SER A 74 -3.50 -10.99 -4.44
N MET A 75 -2.64 -10.13 -3.87
CA MET A 75 -1.28 -9.89 -4.38
C MET A 75 -0.37 -11.13 -4.27
N VAL A 76 -0.50 -11.92 -3.19
CA VAL A 76 0.22 -13.18 -2.99
C VAL A 76 -0.26 -14.25 -3.98
N ALA A 77 -1.57 -14.38 -4.16
CA ALA A 77 -2.16 -15.32 -5.11
C ALA A 77 -1.69 -15.03 -6.54
N ASP A 78 -1.63 -13.75 -6.90
CA ASP A 78 -1.00 -13.31 -8.13
C ASP A 78 0.46 -13.78 -8.18
N LEU A 79 1.30 -13.39 -7.21
CA LEU A 79 2.71 -13.77 -7.18
C LEU A 79 2.93 -15.30 -7.32
N PHE A 80 2.17 -16.11 -6.58
CA PHE A 80 2.22 -17.57 -6.61
C PHE A 80 1.79 -18.14 -7.97
N HIS A 81 0.74 -17.58 -8.58
CA HIS A 81 0.33 -17.96 -9.94
C HIS A 81 1.43 -17.67 -10.97
N GLY A 82 2.12 -16.53 -10.83
CA GLY A 82 3.28 -16.17 -11.63
C GLY A 82 4.42 -17.18 -11.50
N PHE A 83 4.72 -17.61 -10.28
CA PHE A 83 5.72 -18.66 -10.01
C PHE A 83 5.36 -20.00 -10.64
N GLN A 84 4.12 -20.48 -10.45
CA GLN A 84 3.68 -21.76 -10.99
C GLN A 84 3.80 -21.82 -12.51
N LYS A 85 3.49 -20.72 -13.21
CA LYS A 85 3.57 -20.67 -14.67
C LYS A 85 4.95 -20.30 -15.22
N ARG A 86 5.98 -20.19 -14.37
CA ARG A 86 7.31 -19.64 -14.72
C ARG A 86 7.25 -18.27 -15.42
N LYS A 87 6.15 -17.54 -15.22
CA LYS A 87 5.90 -16.18 -15.69
C LYS A 87 5.81 -15.28 -14.47
N ILE A 88 6.88 -15.27 -13.66
CA ILE A 88 7.01 -14.54 -12.37
C ILE A 88 6.72 -13.03 -12.55
N TRP A 89 6.83 -12.58 -13.78
CA TRP A 89 6.69 -11.21 -14.20
C TRP A 89 5.24 -10.72 -14.39
N PHE A 90 4.26 -11.64 -14.45
CA PHE A 90 2.96 -11.39 -15.10
C PHE A 90 1.62 -11.48 -14.32
N PRO A 91 1.54 -11.62 -13.00
CA PRO A 91 0.24 -11.94 -12.45
C PRO A 91 -0.46 -10.68 -11.96
N CYS A 92 -1.43 -10.21 -12.73
CA CYS A 92 -2.54 -9.42 -12.19
C CYS A 92 -3.85 -10.05 -12.68
N LYS A 93 -4.10 -11.30 -12.30
CA LYS A 93 -5.38 -11.97 -12.59
C LYS A 93 -6.32 -11.82 -11.41
N PHE A 94 -5.81 -11.91 -10.19
CA PHE A 94 -6.61 -11.87 -8.96
C PHE A 94 -6.72 -10.44 -8.42
N PHE A 95 -5.64 -9.66 -8.45
CA PHE A 95 -5.63 -8.25 -8.05
C PHE A 95 -5.62 -7.31 -9.27
N SER A 96 -6.69 -7.37 -10.07
CA SER A 96 -6.89 -6.43 -11.18
C SER A 96 -7.46 -5.12 -10.66
N LEU A 97 -6.91 -3.99 -11.12
CA LEU A 97 -7.50 -2.68 -10.86
C LEU A 97 -8.90 -2.61 -11.48
N ASN A 98 -9.95 -2.54 -10.69
CA ASN A 98 -11.31 -2.25 -11.13
C ASN A 98 -12.01 -1.37 -10.07
N ALA A 99 -13.26 -0.96 -10.31
CA ALA A 99 -14.01 -0.16 -9.35
C ALA A 99 -14.07 -0.82 -7.95
N ALA A 100 -14.27 -2.14 -7.88
CA ALA A 100 -14.32 -2.87 -6.62
C ALA A 100 -12.96 -2.85 -5.88
N SER A 101 -11.85 -3.11 -6.57
CA SER A 101 -10.52 -3.07 -5.95
C SER A 101 -10.18 -1.66 -5.47
N ILE A 102 -10.57 -0.61 -6.20
CA ILE A 102 -10.38 0.79 -5.78
C ILE A 102 -11.16 1.05 -4.49
N THR A 103 -12.40 0.57 -4.36
CA THR A 103 -13.16 0.72 -3.12
C THR A 103 -12.52 -0.03 -1.94
N VAL A 104 -12.01 -1.24 -2.16
CA VAL A 104 -11.32 -2.00 -1.10
C VAL A 104 -10.02 -1.30 -0.68
N ILE A 105 -9.27 -0.75 -1.64
CA ILE A 105 -8.07 0.05 -1.35
C ILE A 105 -8.46 1.32 -0.57
N ALA A 106 -9.55 2.00 -0.93
CA ALA A 106 -10.02 3.17 -0.20
C ALA A 106 -10.37 2.84 1.26
N VAL A 107 -10.99 1.68 1.51
CA VAL A 107 -11.23 1.19 2.89
C VAL A 107 -9.91 0.88 3.60
N ALA A 108 -8.97 0.19 2.95
CA ALA A 108 -7.65 -0.12 3.51
C ALA A 108 -6.80 1.14 3.80
N MET A 109 -7.05 2.24 3.06
CA MET A 109 -6.38 3.53 3.20
C MET A 109 -7.16 4.54 4.02
N LYS A 110 -8.19 4.10 4.76
CA LYS A 110 -8.98 5.02 5.58
C LYS A 110 -8.14 5.66 6.70
N LEU A 111 -7.17 4.93 7.26
CA LEU A 111 -6.30 5.44 8.33
C LEU A 111 -5.47 6.68 7.93
N PRO A 112 -4.70 6.70 6.82
CA PRO A 112 -3.99 7.90 6.37
C PRO A 112 -4.91 9.03 5.86
N VAL A 113 -6.20 8.77 5.72
CA VAL A 113 -7.21 9.75 5.30
C VAL A 113 -7.96 10.34 6.51
N ASP A 114 -7.86 9.73 7.68
CA ASP A 114 -8.55 10.16 8.90
C ASP A 114 -7.87 11.38 9.54
N LEU A 115 -8.54 12.52 9.40
CA LEU A 115 -8.18 13.82 9.98
C LEU A 115 -8.93 14.12 11.29
N SER A 116 -9.97 13.34 11.61
CA SER A 116 -10.89 13.62 12.71
C SER A 116 -10.39 13.10 14.04
N SER A 117 -9.61 12.02 14.03
CA SER A 117 -9.21 11.30 15.23
C SER A 117 -7.74 11.63 15.57
N PRO A 118 -7.42 12.09 16.80
CA PRO A 118 -6.04 12.32 17.19
C PRO A 118 -5.27 10.99 17.25
N MET A 119 -4.07 10.98 16.66
CA MET A 119 -3.18 9.79 16.63
C MET A 119 -1.79 10.15 17.14
N PRO A 120 -1.65 10.53 18.43
CA PRO A 120 -0.38 10.99 18.98
C PRO A 120 0.58 9.84 19.34
N GLY A 121 0.07 8.61 19.51
CA GLY A 121 0.86 7.46 19.91
C GLY A 121 1.95 7.14 18.88
N ALA A 122 3.08 6.65 19.38
CA ALA A 122 4.21 6.27 18.55
C ALA A 122 3.85 5.15 17.56
N LEU A 123 3.12 4.13 18.05
CA LEU A 123 2.61 3.06 17.21
C LEU A 123 1.55 3.59 16.23
N ASP A 124 0.78 4.61 16.61
CA ASP A 124 -0.23 5.21 15.75
C ASP A 124 0.40 5.91 14.55
N GLN A 125 1.40 6.75 14.80
CA GLN A 125 2.18 7.43 13.76
C GLN A 125 2.90 6.42 12.86
N ALA A 126 3.48 5.37 13.44
CA ALA A 126 4.12 4.31 12.68
C ALA A 126 3.17 3.52 11.80
N THR A 127 1.96 3.24 12.28
CA THR A 127 0.90 2.58 11.51
C THR A 127 0.49 3.46 10.34
N LYS A 128 0.37 4.76 10.54
CA LYS A 128 0.07 5.72 9.47
C LYS A 128 1.17 5.78 8.41
N LEU A 129 2.45 5.84 8.82
CA LEU A 129 3.59 5.70 7.91
C LEU A 129 3.57 4.36 7.17
N GLY A 130 3.26 3.27 7.87
CA GLY A 130 3.11 1.94 7.30
C GLY A 130 2.00 1.87 6.24
N SER A 131 0.87 2.53 6.47
CA SER A 131 -0.22 2.65 5.48
C SER A 131 0.21 3.40 4.23
N MET A 132 1.00 4.47 4.38
CA MET A 132 1.58 5.17 3.21
C MET A 132 2.52 4.27 2.41
N ALA A 133 3.39 3.53 3.09
CA ALA A 133 4.27 2.55 2.46
C ALA A 133 3.48 1.45 1.74
N PHE A 134 2.38 0.98 2.35
CA PHE A 134 1.47 0.02 1.75
C PHE A 134 0.74 0.58 0.53
N MET A 135 0.38 1.87 0.53
CA MET A 135 -0.22 2.53 -0.64
C MET A 135 0.78 2.63 -1.81
N CYS A 136 2.03 3.05 -1.54
CA CYS A 136 3.10 3.01 -2.53
C CYS A 136 3.23 1.60 -3.14
N THR A 137 3.20 0.58 -2.27
CA THR A 137 3.21 -0.85 -2.63
C THR A 137 2.08 -1.21 -3.59
N LEU A 138 0.86 -0.82 -3.26
CA LEU A 138 -0.33 -1.06 -4.08
C LEU A 138 -0.26 -0.35 -5.43
N MET A 139 0.09 0.94 -5.48
CA MET A 139 0.13 1.72 -6.71
C MET A 139 1.02 1.08 -7.78
N ALA A 140 2.25 0.73 -7.42
CA ALA A 140 3.17 0.15 -8.40
C ALA A 140 2.87 -1.32 -8.73
N ASN A 141 2.04 -2.01 -7.94
CA ASN A 141 1.49 -3.32 -8.33
C ASN A 141 0.40 -3.19 -9.36
N LEU A 142 -0.50 -2.24 -9.14
CA LEU A 142 -1.63 -1.96 -10.00
C LEU A 142 -1.18 -1.41 -11.36
N MET A 143 -0.01 -0.77 -11.44
CA MET A 143 0.64 -0.35 -12.69
C MET A 143 0.70 -1.47 -13.74
N HIS A 144 0.96 -2.72 -13.33
CA HIS A 144 1.03 -3.84 -14.27
C HIS A 144 -0.37 -4.31 -14.72
N SER A 145 -1.36 -4.24 -13.83
CA SER A 145 -2.75 -4.60 -14.14
C SER A 145 -3.36 -3.66 -15.19
N LEU A 146 -3.00 -2.36 -15.17
CA LEU A 146 -3.47 -1.35 -16.13
C LEU A 146 -3.13 -1.71 -17.58
N ALA A 147 -1.99 -2.35 -17.83
CA ALA A 147 -1.58 -2.75 -19.17
C ALA A 147 -2.48 -3.84 -19.79
N SER A 148 -3.23 -4.58 -18.96
CA SER A 148 -4.17 -5.62 -19.40
C SER A 148 -5.53 -5.09 -19.85
N MET A 149 -5.92 -3.91 -19.37
CA MET A 149 -7.30 -3.44 -19.44
C MET A 149 -7.63 -2.85 -20.80
N ASP A 150 -8.89 -2.83 -21.23
CA ASP A 150 -9.29 -2.05 -22.41
C ASP A 150 -9.09 -0.54 -22.17
N ASN A 151 -8.95 0.25 -23.23
CA ASN A 151 -8.58 1.66 -23.07
C ASN A 151 -9.62 2.46 -22.26
N LYS A 152 -10.91 2.13 -22.35
CA LYS A 152 -11.97 2.85 -21.64
C LYS A 152 -11.94 2.53 -20.13
N SER A 153 -11.88 1.25 -19.77
CA SER A 153 -11.80 0.84 -18.36
C SER A 153 -10.46 1.26 -17.73
N LEU A 154 -9.37 1.24 -18.50
CA LEU A 154 -8.05 1.71 -18.09
C LEU A 154 -8.12 3.15 -17.58
N PHE A 155 -8.64 4.09 -18.38
CA PHE A 155 -8.73 5.50 -17.97
C PHE A 155 -9.68 5.71 -16.80
N ALA A 156 -10.84 5.04 -16.79
CA ALA A 156 -11.81 5.17 -15.70
C ALA A 156 -11.23 4.71 -14.34
N ASN A 157 -10.62 3.52 -14.32
CA ASN A 157 -10.02 2.98 -13.10
C ASN A 157 -8.79 3.78 -12.69
N PHE A 158 -7.98 4.25 -13.65
CA PHE A 158 -6.84 5.11 -13.38
C PHE A 158 -7.27 6.45 -12.74
N ILE A 159 -8.31 7.10 -13.24
CA ILE A 159 -8.84 8.35 -12.65
C ILE A 159 -9.27 8.12 -11.20
N GLY A 160 -9.98 7.03 -10.93
CA GLY A 160 -10.38 6.67 -9.56
C GLY A 160 -9.19 6.49 -8.61
N LEU A 161 -8.14 5.81 -9.08
CA LEU A 161 -6.90 5.65 -8.32
C LEU A 161 -6.17 7.00 -8.10
N VAL A 162 -6.12 7.87 -9.10
CA VAL A 162 -5.52 9.21 -8.99
C VAL A 162 -6.24 10.06 -7.94
N ILE A 163 -7.58 10.07 -7.96
CA ILE A 163 -8.37 10.80 -6.96
C ILE A 163 -8.03 10.32 -5.55
N LEU A 164 -8.03 9.00 -5.33
CA LEU A 164 -7.71 8.42 -4.02
C LEU A 164 -6.31 8.83 -3.52
N VAL A 165 -5.29 8.76 -4.39
CA VAL A 165 -3.91 9.11 -4.03
C VAL A 165 -3.77 10.61 -3.73
N ILE A 166 -4.41 11.48 -4.55
CA ILE A 166 -4.37 12.93 -4.32
C ILE A 166 -5.05 13.28 -3.00
N THR A 167 -6.22 12.71 -2.71
CA THR A 167 -6.92 12.92 -1.43
C THR A 167 -6.02 12.54 -0.26
N MET A 168 -5.34 11.40 -0.32
CA MET A 168 -4.45 10.95 0.74
C MET A 168 -3.27 11.92 0.92
N ILE A 169 -2.62 12.35 -0.17
CA ILE A 169 -1.51 13.32 -0.12
C ILE A 169 -1.96 14.63 0.53
N VAL A 170 -3.12 15.16 0.14
CA VAL A 170 -3.65 16.42 0.71
C VAL A 170 -3.88 16.27 2.21
N ASN A 171 -4.49 15.15 2.65
CA ASN A 171 -4.75 14.92 4.07
C ASN A 171 -3.46 14.86 4.88
N ILE A 172 -2.45 14.12 4.40
CA ILE A 172 -1.14 14.06 5.06
C ILE A 172 -0.47 15.44 5.14
N CYS A 173 -0.53 16.22 4.06
CA CYS A 173 0.02 17.58 4.05
C CYS A 173 -0.69 18.50 5.06
N ILE A 174 -2.01 18.35 5.22
CA ILE A 174 -2.78 19.09 6.24
C ILE A 174 -2.27 18.72 7.64
N GLU A 175 -2.11 17.43 7.95
CA GLU A 175 -1.68 16.95 9.26
C GLU A 175 -0.27 17.38 9.65
N ILE A 176 0.63 17.42 8.66
CA ILE A 176 1.98 17.96 8.85
C ILE A 176 1.91 19.45 9.18
N ASN A 177 1.10 20.21 8.44
CA ASN A 177 0.97 21.66 8.63
C ASN A 177 0.25 22.05 9.93
N THR A 178 -0.72 21.26 10.39
CA THR A 178 -1.45 21.51 11.64
C THR A 178 -0.64 21.11 12.88
N GLY A 179 0.55 20.50 12.71
CA GLY A 179 1.43 20.15 13.83
C GLY A 179 0.95 18.95 14.65
N VAL A 180 -0.11 18.27 14.22
CA VAL A 180 -0.57 16.98 14.80
C VAL A 180 0.57 15.94 14.71
N ILE A 181 1.38 16.02 13.67
CA ILE A 181 2.63 15.28 13.50
C ILE A 181 3.80 16.21 13.86
N GLY A 182 3.96 16.62 15.13
CA GLY A 182 5.08 17.55 15.42
C GLY A 182 5.34 18.05 16.84
N HIS A 183 4.37 18.05 17.77
CA HIS A 183 4.52 18.88 18.98
C HIS A 183 5.11 18.21 20.24
N ARG A 184 5.43 16.90 20.21
CA ARG A 184 6.21 16.26 21.31
C ARG A 184 7.62 15.96 20.79
N ASP A 185 8.64 16.20 21.62
CA ASP A 185 10.10 16.26 21.37
C ASP A 185 10.75 15.20 20.46
N LYS A 186 10.02 14.20 19.96
CA LYS A 186 10.50 13.09 19.12
C LYS A 186 9.72 12.91 17.80
N SER A 187 8.79 13.81 17.47
CA SER A 187 7.93 13.80 16.26
C SER A 187 8.63 14.19 14.95
N TYR A 188 9.85 14.76 14.99
CA TYR A 188 10.55 15.21 13.78
C TYR A 188 10.89 14.07 12.81
N LEU A 189 11.29 12.90 13.33
CA LEU A 189 11.61 11.74 12.49
C LEU A 189 10.37 11.25 11.72
N PHE A 190 9.20 11.22 12.37
CA PHE A 190 7.96 10.80 11.72
C PHE A 190 7.52 11.79 10.64
N ALA A 191 7.65 13.10 10.89
CA ALA A 191 7.34 14.14 9.90
C ALA A 191 8.28 14.08 8.68
N GLU A 192 9.58 13.90 8.88
CA GLU A 192 10.56 13.75 7.79
C GLU A 192 10.25 12.52 6.93
N VAL A 193 9.98 11.38 7.57
CA VAL A 193 9.63 10.15 6.85
C VAL A 193 8.28 10.30 6.12
N ALA A 194 7.31 10.99 6.70
CA ALA A 194 6.05 11.30 6.02
C ALA A 194 6.27 12.15 4.76
N TYR A 195 7.12 13.18 4.81
CA TYR A 195 7.47 13.99 3.63
C TYR A 195 8.13 13.15 2.53
N ILE A 196 9.02 12.23 2.91
CA ILE A 196 9.62 11.28 1.98
C ILE A 196 8.55 10.41 1.31
N TYR A 197 7.58 9.90 2.07
CA TYR A 197 6.47 9.11 1.50
C TYR A 197 5.59 9.92 0.56
N VAL A 198 5.27 11.17 0.88
CA VAL A 198 4.53 12.06 -0.03
C VAL A 198 5.30 12.25 -1.35
N ALA A 199 6.60 12.52 -1.28
CA ALA A 199 7.44 12.65 -2.47
C ALA A 199 7.47 11.36 -3.31
N VAL A 200 7.58 10.20 -2.66
CA VAL A 200 7.54 8.88 -3.32
C VAL A 200 6.20 8.63 -4.00
N MET A 201 5.08 8.94 -3.35
CA MET A 201 3.74 8.77 -3.94
C MET A 201 3.51 9.68 -5.15
N LEU A 202 3.95 10.93 -5.09
CA LEU A 202 3.91 11.85 -6.23
C LEU A 202 4.76 11.33 -7.40
N LEU A 203 5.95 10.83 -7.12
CA LEU A 203 6.81 10.22 -8.14
C LEU A 203 6.15 8.99 -8.77
N LEU A 204 5.55 8.11 -7.96
CA LEU A 204 4.80 6.94 -8.44
C LEU A 204 3.58 7.36 -9.28
N LEU A 205 2.90 8.44 -8.91
CA LEU A 205 1.77 8.99 -9.68
C LEU A 205 2.24 9.47 -11.06
N ILE A 206 3.34 10.21 -11.13
CA ILE A 206 3.95 10.66 -12.39
C ILE A 206 4.36 9.49 -13.28
N ILE A 207 4.94 8.44 -12.68
CA ILE A 207 5.30 7.22 -13.41
C ILE A 207 4.04 6.52 -13.95
N LEU A 208 2.99 6.42 -13.13
CA LEU A 208 1.74 5.79 -13.50
C LEU A 208 1.00 6.55 -14.61
N THR A 209 0.94 7.88 -14.51
CA THR A 209 0.32 8.75 -15.53
C THR A 209 1.04 8.58 -16.88
N SER A 210 2.37 8.64 -16.86
CA SER A 210 3.22 8.46 -18.04
C SER A 210 3.01 7.09 -18.68
N SER A 211 2.87 6.05 -17.84
CA SER A 211 2.63 4.68 -18.28
C SER A 211 1.25 4.54 -18.92
N VAL A 212 0.21 5.08 -18.30
CA VAL A 212 -1.17 5.06 -18.80
C VAL A 212 -1.29 5.72 -20.17
N ILE A 213 -0.64 6.88 -20.36
CA ILE A 213 -0.62 7.58 -21.65
C ILE A 213 0.10 6.74 -22.72
N ALA A 214 1.14 6.00 -22.34
CA ALA A 214 1.92 5.17 -23.26
C ALA A 214 1.24 3.84 -23.65
N ILE A 215 0.27 3.32 -22.85
CA ILE A 215 -0.35 2.01 -23.10
C ILE A 215 -1.14 1.95 -24.43
N PRO A 216 -2.03 2.89 -24.78
CA PRO A 216 -2.82 2.78 -26.01
C PRO A 216 -1.95 2.84 -27.30
N PRO A 217 -1.00 3.77 -27.45
CA PRO A 217 -0.09 3.78 -28.60
C PRO A 217 0.75 2.50 -28.67
N LEU A 218 1.22 2.00 -27.53
CA LEU A 218 1.97 0.76 -27.46
C LEU A 218 1.14 -0.44 -27.98
N LYS A 219 -0.13 -0.55 -27.59
CA LYS A 219 -1.04 -1.60 -28.10
C LYS A 219 -1.20 -1.51 -29.61
N GLN A 220 -1.39 -0.31 -30.16
CA GLN A 220 -1.52 -0.10 -31.59
C GLN A 220 -0.24 -0.51 -32.35
N ILE A 221 0.93 -0.12 -31.85
CA ILE A 221 2.23 -0.49 -32.45
C ILE A 221 2.41 -2.02 -32.44
N LEU A 222 2.06 -2.67 -31.33
CA LEU A 222 2.15 -4.13 -31.20
C LEU A 222 1.22 -4.84 -32.20
N GLU A 223 -0.03 -4.37 -32.32
CA GLU A 223 -0.99 -4.90 -33.27
C GLU A 223 -0.52 -4.71 -34.72
N MET A 224 0.03 -3.54 -35.05
CA MET A 224 0.58 -3.26 -36.39
C MET A 224 1.76 -4.17 -36.72
N LYS A 225 2.71 -4.35 -35.78
CA LYS A 225 3.86 -5.25 -35.96
C LYS A 225 3.41 -6.69 -36.17
N TYR A 226 2.40 -7.14 -35.42
CA TYR A 226 1.83 -8.48 -35.57
C TYR A 226 1.20 -8.66 -36.96
N ARG A 227 0.38 -7.71 -37.42
CA ARG A 227 -0.26 -7.74 -38.75
C ARG A 227 0.76 -7.77 -39.89
N VAL A 228 1.83 -6.99 -39.79
CA VAL A 228 2.90 -6.98 -40.80
C VAL A 228 3.60 -8.34 -40.87
N LEU A 229 4.00 -8.90 -39.73
CA LEU A 229 4.69 -10.20 -39.70
C LEU A 229 3.81 -11.34 -40.23
N SER A 230 2.53 -11.34 -39.85
CA SER A 230 1.54 -12.30 -40.34
C SER A 230 1.44 -12.30 -41.87
N LYS A 231 1.34 -11.11 -42.49
CA LYS A 231 1.25 -10.98 -43.95
C LYS A 231 2.52 -11.41 -44.68
N THR A 232 3.70 -11.05 -44.17
CA THR A 232 4.97 -11.45 -44.80
C THR A 232 5.15 -12.97 -44.82
N THR A 233 4.72 -13.66 -43.76
CA THR A 233 4.88 -15.13 -43.65
C THR A 233 3.95 -15.88 -44.61
N LEU A 234 2.76 -15.35 -44.86
CA LEU A 234 1.77 -15.99 -45.73
C LEU A 234 2.14 -15.90 -47.22
N ASN A 235 2.90 -14.87 -47.60
CA ASN A 235 3.43 -14.70 -48.96
C ASN A 235 4.70 -15.54 -49.24
N ASP A 236 5.38 -16.05 -48.22
CA ASP A 236 6.67 -16.73 -48.32
C ASP A 236 6.52 -18.27 -48.29
N GLN A 237 5.63 -18.79 -49.14
CA GLN A 237 5.16 -20.20 -49.12
C GLN A 237 6.19 -21.26 -49.57
N HIS A 238 7.42 -20.87 -49.92
CA HIS A 238 8.51 -21.81 -50.23
C HIS A 238 9.49 -21.91 -49.04
N THR A 239 9.34 -22.91 -48.17
CA THR A 239 10.18 -23.01 -46.96
C THR A 239 10.88 -24.35 -46.78
N THR A 240 12.20 -24.29 -46.64
CA THR A 240 13.08 -25.33 -46.09
C THR A 240 12.90 -25.45 -44.57
N LEU A 241 13.26 -26.60 -43.98
CA LEU A 241 13.15 -26.88 -42.53
C LEU A 241 13.82 -25.82 -41.65
N GLU A 242 14.97 -25.28 -42.09
CA GLU A 242 15.72 -24.24 -41.38
C GLU A 242 14.95 -22.91 -41.31
N ASN A 243 14.31 -22.51 -42.41
CA ASN A 243 13.46 -21.32 -42.47
C ASN A 243 12.26 -21.46 -41.54
N LEU A 244 11.63 -22.64 -41.50
CA LEU A 244 10.50 -22.93 -40.61
C LEU A 244 10.89 -22.78 -39.13
N ARG A 245 12.06 -23.31 -38.74
CA ARG A 245 12.60 -23.19 -37.38
C ARG A 245 12.83 -21.72 -37.01
N GLN A 246 13.35 -20.93 -37.95
CA GLN A 246 13.58 -19.51 -37.77
C GLN A 246 12.28 -18.72 -37.65
N TYR A 247 11.24 -19.03 -38.45
CA TYR A 247 9.91 -18.44 -38.31
C TYR A 247 9.26 -18.80 -36.97
N VAL A 248 9.30 -20.06 -36.54
CA VAL A 248 8.74 -20.48 -35.25
C VAL A 248 9.44 -19.76 -34.10
N ARG A 249 10.77 -19.62 -34.14
CA ARG A 249 11.52 -18.87 -33.12
C ARG A 249 11.17 -17.39 -33.13
N LYS A 250 11.01 -16.78 -34.31
CA LYS A 250 10.63 -15.37 -34.49
C LYS A 250 9.20 -15.10 -34.02
N TYR A 251 8.25 -15.99 -34.34
CA TYR A 251 6.88 -15.91 -33.85
C TYR A 251 6.79 -16.15 -32.36
N TRP A 252 7.55 -17.11 -31.81
CA TRP A 252 7.61 -17.33 -30.37
C TRP A 252 8.10 -16.10 -29.62
N VAL A 253 9.22 -15.52 -30.06
CA VAL A 253 9.76 -14.27 -29.49
C VAL A 253 8.78 -13.12 -29.68
N MET A 254 8.12 -13.01 -30.84
CA MET A 254 7.11 -11.97 -31.05
C MET A 254 5.91 -12.16 -30.12
N VAL A 255 5.34 -13.36 -30.00
CA VAL A 255 4.19 -13.62 -29.13
C VAL A 255 4.52 -13.29 -27.67
N GLU A 256 5.72 -13.66 -27.21
CA GLU A 256 6.14 -13.36 -25.83
C GLU A 256 6.41 -11.85 -25.63
N THR A 257 7.00 -11.17 -26.61
CA THR A 257 7.31 -9.72 -26.54
C THR A 257 6.14 -8.79 -26.91
N SER A 258 5.04 -9.33 -27.47
CA SER A 258 3.91 -8.54 -27.97
C SER A 258 2.77 -8.33 -26.98
N SER A 259 2.91 -8.79 -25.74
CA SER A 259 1.95 -8.39 -24.70
C SER A 259 2.25 -6.95 -24.24
N PRO A 260 1.26 -6.07 -24.08
CA PRO A 260 1.48 -4.71 -23.58
C PRO A 260 2.06 -4.71 -22.16
N GLN A 261 1.63 -5.69 -21.37
CA GLN A 261 2.23 -6.04 -20.09
C GLN A 261 3.74 -6.27 -20.27
N PHE A 262 4.16 -7.15 -21.22
CA PHE A 262 5.47 -7.38 -21.90
C PHE A 262 6.45 -6.20 -21.94
N VAL A 263 5.94 -5.15 -22.54
CA VAL A 263 6.76 -3.97 -22.79
C VAL A 263 6.77 -3.09 -21.55
N MET A 264 5.69 -3.06 -20.77
CA MET A 264 5.59 -2.21 -19.59
C MET A 264 6.55 -2.61 -18.48
N ALA A 265 6.68 -3.89 -18.14
CA ALA A 265 7.58 -4.28 -17.06
C ALA A 265 9.07 -4.42 -17.48
N HIS A 266 9.40 -4.14 -18.75
CA HIS A 266 10.76 -3.94 -19.26
C HIS A 266 11.05 -2.45 -19.57
N ASN A 267 10.09 -1.56 -19.30
CA ASN A 267 10.28 -0.12 -19.42
C ASN A 267 11.18 0.38 -18.27
N PRO A 268 12.11 1.33 -18.51
CA PRO A 268 12.82 2.07 -17.45
C PRO A 268 11.93 2.52 -16.28
N LEU A 269 10.68 2.88 -16.55
CA LEU A 269 9.68 3.22 -15.53
C LEU A 269 9.42 2.09 -14.53
N SER A 270 9.33 0.84 -15.00
CA SER A 270 9.15 -0.31 -14.11
C SER A 270 10.39 -0.63 -13.29
N PHE A 271 11.59 -0.32 -13.80
CA PHE A 271 12.83 -0.46 -13.03
C PHE A 271 12.90 0.59 -11.92
N ALA A 272 12.54 1.84 -12.23
CA ALA A 272 12.41 2.90 -11.22
C ALA A 272 11.41 2.53 -10.11
N CYS A 273 10.23 1.99 -10.46
CA CYS A 273 9.29 1.46 -9.47
C CYS A 273 9.90 0.34 -8.60
N GLY A 274 10.74 -0.52 -9.17
CA GLY A 274 11.45 -1.56 -8.42
C GLY A 274 12.39 -1.00 -7.36
N ILE A 275 13.18 0.03 -7.70
CA ILE A 275 14.06 0.73 -6.75
C ILE A 275 13.24 1.41 -5.66
N ILE A 276 12.15 2.10 -6.05
CA ILE A 276 11.25 2.77 -5.12
C ILE A 276 10.67 1.77 -4.10
N PHE A 277 10.35 0.54 -4.51
CA PHE A 277 9.87 -0.49 -3.58
C PHE A 277 10.92 -0.95 -2.58
N VAL A 278 12.16 -1.19 -3.02
CA VAL A 278 13.25 -1.56 -2.10
C VAL A 278 13.48 -0.43 -1.09
N PHE A 279 13.51 0.81 -1.57
CA PHE A 279 13.62 2.00 -0.71
C PHE A 279 12.46 2.10 0.29
N THR A 280 11.23 1.92 -0.17
CA THR A 280 10.01 1.94 0.67
C THR A 280 10.05 0.86 1.75
N ALA A 281 10.50 -0.35 1.41
CA ALA A 281 10.61 -1.46 2.36
C ALA A 281 11.72 -1.24 3.39
N VAL A 282 12.88 -0.70 2.99
CA VAL A 282 13.97 -0.34 3.89
C VAL A 282 13.55 0.75 4.86
N LEU A 283 12.87 1.80 4.38
CA LEU A 283 12.30 2.84 5.25
C LEU A 283 11.29 2.28 6.25
N ASN A 284 10.39 1.40 5.80
CA ASN A 284 9.39 0.80 6.68
C ASN A 284 10.05 -0.09 7.76
N LEU A 285 11.10 -0.83 7.40
CA LEU A 285 11.91 -1.60 8.34
C LEU A 285 12.64 -0.70 9.34
N TYR A 286 13.20 0.43 8.89
CA TYR A 286 13.87 1.41 9.74
C TYR A 286 12.91 2.00 10.79
N VAL A 287 11.69 2.37 10.37
CA VAL A 287 10.63 2.85 11.27
C VAL A 287 10.28 1.78 12.32
N LEU A 288 10.09 0.53 11.90
CA LEU A 288 9.80 -0.59 12.80
C LEU A 288 10.91 -0.83 13.84
N LEU A 289 12.18 -0.83 13.42
CA LEU A 289 13.32 -1.02 14.31
C LEU A 289 13.44 0.11 15.34
N THR A 290 13.11 1.34 14.94
CA THR A 290 13.13 2.51 15.83
C THR A 290 12.11 2.35 16.97
N ILE A 291 10.92 1.83 16.66
CA ILE A 291 9.84 1.58 17.62
C ILE A 291 10.20 0.42 18.55
N LEU A 292 10.68 -0.70 18.01
CA LEU A 292 11.07 -1.86 18.82
C LEU A 292 12.25 -1.56 19.75
N GLY A 293 13.18 -0.71 19.34
CA GLY A 293 14.37 -0.34 20.11
C GLY A 293 14.07 0.52 21.34
N HIS A 294 12.89 1.14 21.42
CA HIS A 294 12.46 1.91 22.58
C HIS A 294 11.16 1.31 23.13
N SER A 295 11.24 0.50 24.18
CA SER A 295 10.07 -0.17 24.79
C SER A 295 8.92 0.77 25.22
N ALA A 296 9.19 2.07 25.33
CA ALA A 296 8.22 3.13 25.58
C ALA A 296 7.38 3.55 24.34
N TYR A 297 7.62 2.98 23.15
CA TYR A 297 6.97 3.36 21.88
C TYR A 297 5.81 2.45 21.45
N LEU A 298 5.46 1.43 22.25
CA LEU A 298 4.27 0.60 22.04
C LEU A 298 2.98 1.25 22.56
N ASP A 299 3.05 2.53 22.95
CA ASP A 299 1.90 3.27 23.43
C ASP A 299 0.94 3.54 22.27
N CYS A 300 -0.30 3.05 22.43
CA CYS A 300 -1.43 3.34 21.58
C CYS A 300 -2.30 4.34 22.33
N ASP A 301 -2.32 5.57 21.83
CA ASP A 301 -3.05 6.70 22.45
C ASP A 301 -4.09 7.23 21.45
N SER A 302 -4.63 6.32 20.63
CA SER A 302 -5.66 6.59 19.64
C SER A 302 -6.91 5.76 19.92
N ASP A 303 -8.06 6.29 19.50
CA ASP A 303 -9.39 5.65 19.61
C ASP A 303 -9.51 4.31 18.88
N TYR A 304 -8.51 3.98 18.04
CA TYR A 304 -8.40 2.71 17.35
C TYR A 304 -7.83 1.60 18.25
N GLU A 305 -7.23 1.92 19.40
CA GLU A 305 -6.69 0.98 20.39
C GLU A 305 -5.84 -0.15 19.75
N TRP A 306 -6.11 -1.42 20.11
CA TRP A 306 -5.38 -2.59 19.60
C TRP A 306 -5.51 -2.78 18.08
N SER A 307 -6.54 -2.19 17.46
CA SER A 307 -6.76 -2.36 16.02
C SER A 307 -5.64 -1.70 15.21
N MET A 308 -4.94 -0.69 15.77
CA MET A 308 -3.76 -0.08 15.16
C MET A 308 -2.63 -1.09 14.97
N LEU A 309 -2.35 -1.89 16.01
CA LEU A 309 -1.35 -2.96 15.92
C LEU A 309 -1.72 -3.98 14.83
N ALA A 310 -3.01 -4.35 14.75
CA ALA A 310 -3.49 -5.27 13.73
C ALA A 310 -3.31 -4.71 12.30
N ILE A 311 -3.61 -3.43 12.10
CA ILE A 311 -3.38 -2.74 10.82
C ILE A 311 -1.89 -2.72 10.50
N HIS A 312 -1.05 -2.32 11.45
CA HIS A 312 0.40 -2.21 11.29
C HIS A 312 1.00 -3.54 10.85
N ILE A 313 0.74 -4.62 11.58
CA ILE A 313 1.24 -5.96 11.27
C ILE A 313 0.76 -6.40 9.89
N THR A 314 -0.53 -6.22 9.58
CA THR A 314 -1.10 -6.67 8.32
C THR A 314 -0.43 -5.94 7.14
N GLN A 315 -0.40 -4.61 7.16
CA GLN A 315 0.16 -3.81 6.08
C GLN A 315 1.67 -3.96 5.95
N PHE A 316 2.40 -4.09 7.07
CA PHE A 316 3.84 -4.36 7.07
C PHE A 316 4.17 -5.67 6.34
N ASN A 317 3.45 -6.76 6.67
CA ASN A 317 3.60 -8.03 5.95
C ASN A 317 3.32 -7.86 4.45
N GLY A 318 2.32 -7.06 4.08
CA GLY A 318 2.03 -6.72 2.69
C GLY A 318 3.20 -6.05 1.96
N VAL A 319 3.86 -5.09 2.60
CA VAL A 319 5.05 -4.40 2.05
C VAL A 319 6.22 -5.38 1.90
N VAL A 320 6.49 -6.20 2.92
CA VAL A 320 7.59 -7.18 2.92
C VAL A 320 7.39 -8.25 1.85
N VAL A 321 6.20 -8.83 1.76
CA VAL A 321 5.86 -9.83 0.74
C VAL A 321 6.09 -9.26 -0.66
N ARG A 322 5.80 -7.96 -0.86
CA ARG A 322 5.86 -7.39 -2.18
C ARG A 322 7.23 -6.92 -2.62
N SER A 323 8.10 -6.51 -1.69
CA SER A 323 9.49 -6.13 -1.99
C SER A 323 10.29 -7.27 -2.65
N ILE A 324 9.81 -8.51 -2.52
CA ILE A 324 10.33 -9.69 -3.20
C ILE A 324 10.10 -9.63 -4.72
N THR A 325 9.01 -9.02 -5.19
CA THR A 325 8.63 -9.01 -6.62
C THR A 325 9.62 -8.27 -7.54
N PRO A 326 10.12 -7.06 -7.18
CA PRO A 326 11.18 -6.37 -7.93
C PRO A 326 12.44 -7.19 -8.16
N LEU A 327 12.88 -7.98 -7.17
CA LEU A 327 14.09 -8.81 -7.29
C LEU A 327 13.96 -9.78 -8.48
N PHE A 328 12.82 -10.46 -8.59
CA PHE A 328 12.54 -11.34 -9.72
C PHE A 328 12.41 -10.62 -11.07
N ARG A 329 11.94 -9.36 -11.08
CA ARG A 329 11.82 -8.57 -12.31
C ARG A 329 13.18 -8.12 -12.84
N CYS A 330 14.08 -7.67 -11.95
CA CYS A 330 15.43 -7.24 -12.31
C CYS A 330 16.25 -8.38 -12.95
N ASP A 331 16.18 -9.58 -12.38
CA ASP A 331 16.89 -10.76 -12.89
C ASP A 331 16.41 -11.16 -14.29
N THR A 332 15.11 -11.02 -14.56
CA THR A 332 14.51 -11.34 -15.86
C THR A 332 14.92 -10.34 -16.94
N VAL A 333 14.92 -9.04 -16.62
CA VAL A 333 15.37 -7.97 -17.54
C VAL A 333 16.84 -8.15 -17.90
N LEU A 334 17.69 -8.44 -16.90
CA LEU A 334 19.10 -8.70 -17.14
C LEU A 334 19.31 -9.95 -18.00
N SER A 335 18.57 -11.03 -17.71
CA SER A 335 18.61 -12.27 -18.48
C SER A 335 18.18 -12.09 -19.94
N PHE A 336 17.11 -11.30 -20.19
CA PHE A 336 16.65 -11.02 -21.56
C PHE A 336 17.63 -10.11 -22.33
N LYS A 337 18.21 -9.12 -21.66
CA LYS A 337 19.25 -8.27 -22.25
C LYS A 337 20.51 -9.07 -22.59
N LEU A 338 20.87 -10.04 -21.77
CA LEU A 338 21.96 -10.98 -22.04
C LEU A 338 21.62 -11.92 -23.21
N PHE A 339 20.40 -12.47 -23.25
CA PHE A 339 19.93 -13.32 -24.33
C PHE A 339 19.96 -12.59 -25.69
N THR A 340 19.42 -11.38 -25.75
CA THR A 340 19.42 -10.56 -26.98
C THR A 340 20.82 -10.15 -27.42
N LYS A 341 21.73 -9.86 -26.48
CA LYS A 341 23.14 -9.57 -26.78
C LYS A 341 23.87 -10.82 -27.31
N SER A 342 23.58 -12.00 -26.77
CA SER A 342 24.13 -13.27 -27.22
C SER A 342 23.61 -13.67 -28.61
N ASP A 343 22.30 -13.55 -28.86
CA ASP A 343 21.70 -13.83 -30.18
C ASP A 343 22.20 -12.84 -31.24
N ARG A 344 22.43 -11.56 -30.88
CA ARG A 344 23.05 -10.57 -31.76
C ARG A 344 24.51 -10.91 -32.10
N ASN A 345 25.28 -11.40 -31.14
CA ASN A 345 26.64 -11.89 -31.38
C ASN A 345 26.64 -13.13 -32.29
N TYR A 346 25.66 -14.02 -32.13
CA TYR A 346 25.46 -15.17 -33.01
C TYR A 346 25.15 -14.71 -34.45
N LEU A 347 24.27 -13.74 -34.63
CA LEU A 347 23.94 -13.15 -35.94
C LEU A 347 25.09 -12.38 -36.58
N THR A 348 25.94 -11.69 -35.81
CA THR A 348 27.13 -11.01 -36.35
C THR A 348 28.26 -11.97 -36.70
N ASN A 349 28.32 -13.16 -36.09
CA ASN A 349 29.29 -14.20 -36.47
C ASN A 349 28.92 -14.94 -37.77
N PHE A 350 27.72 -14.69 -38.31
CA PHE A 350 27.31 -15.13 -39.66
C PHE A 350 27.50 -14.02 -40.71
N LYS A 351 28.31 -12.99 -40.42
CA LYS A 351 28.73 -12.04 -41.45
C LYS A 351 29.71 -12.75 -42.37
N VAL A 352 29.13 -13.32 -43.43
CA VAL A 352 29.69 -13.92 -44.64
C VAL A 352 31.13 -13.48 -44.89
N GLU A 353 32.04 -14.45 -44.87
CA GLU A 353 33.32 -14.36 -45.58
C GLU A 353 32.98 -14.17 -47.06
N ASP A 354 33.30 -12.97 -47.57
CA ASP A 354 33.25 -12.68 -49.01
C ASP A 354 34.23 -13.63 -49.73
N TYR A 355 33.69 -14.45 -50.62
CA TYR A 355 34.44 -15.12 -51.69
C TYR A 355 33.85 -14.74 -53.04
#